data_AF-A0AA91YZT3-F1
#
_entry.id   AF-A0AA91YZT3-F1
#
_cell.length_a   1.000
_cell.length_b   1.000
_cell.length_c   1.000
_cell.angle_alpha   90.00
_cell.angle_beta   90.00
_cell.angle_gamma   90.00
#
_symmetry.space_group_name_H-M   'P 1'
#
loop_
_entity.id
_entity.type
_entity.pdbx_description
1 polymer ?
#
loop_
_entity_poly.entity_id
_entity_poly.type
_entity_poly.pdbx_seq_one_letter_code
_entity_poly.pdbx_strand_id
1 'polypeptide(L)'
;MKIQDIHKYKLPYNKRIKGLNWILNRFVMVSENLLLRKQPIKNCIGKSKGEKKIILSMTTYPGRNNIVGWTIKSLLNQSVPVDRFILWLAEEQYPEEDIPQEIQQYMQYGLEVRFCNDLRSHKKYYYSMLENPDAIVITVDDDVIYPEDTVEKLLRMHKKYPNTVICNQARWIAVEGDRLAPYVKWRTMLPEKVEQPSYRILPIGEGGILYPPGVLYKELFSEELLMSLAPSVDDLWLKFMAVKQGTRAMVSEPEQRGLCPVWVVGQPSSSLQSQNVQGGNNDIAIEKIMRHYPELFAILQNDTSRFVK
;
A
#
# COMPACT_ATOMS: atom_id res chain seq x y z
N MET A 1 -11.53 -21.94 14.86
CA MET A 1 -11.81 -21.29 13.56
C MET A 1 -10.78 -20.19 13.35
N LYS A 2 -9.95 -20.31 12.32
CA LYS A 2 -8.93 -19.33 11.92
C LYS A 2 -9.53 -18.32 10.94
N ILE A 3 -8.91 -17.13 10.81
CA ILE A 3 -9.34 -16.11 9.83
C ILE A 3 -9.38 -16.70 8.41
N GLN A 4 -8.40 -17.54 8.05
CA GLN A 4 -8.34 -18.24 6.75
C GLN A 4 -9.57 -19.12 6.47
N ASP A 5 -10.17 -19.70 7.52
CA ASP A 5 -11.38 -20.53 7.38
C ASP A 5 -12.58 -19.68 6.96
N ILE A 6 -12.61 -18.40 7.33
CA ILE A 6 -13.65 -17.44 6.95
C ILE A 6 -13.30 -16.76 5.63
N HIS A 7 -12.01 -16.48 5.40
CA HIS A 7 -11.50 -15.80 4.22
C HIS A 7 -11.89 -16.49 2.91
N LYS A 8 -11.99 -17.83 2.92
CA LYS A 8 -12.40 -18.62 1.76
C LYS A 8 -13.83 -18.31 1.27
N TYR A 9 -14.69 -17.78 2.15
CA TYR A 9 -16.06 -17.38 1.84
C TYR A 9 -16.15 -15.95 1.30
N LYS A 10 -15.04 -15.21 1.21
CA LYS A 10 -15.03 -13.92 0.51
C LYS A 10 -15.32 -14.11 -0.96
N LEU A 11 -16.24 -13.30 -1.44
CA LEU A 11 -16.48 -13.20 -2.86
C LEU A 11 -15.28 -12.52 -3.54
N PRO A 12 -14.84 -13.03 -4.70
CA PRO A 12 -13.88 -12.35 -5.55
C PRO A 12 -14.29 -10.89 -5.79
N TYR A 13 -13.31 -9.98 -5.91
CA TYR A 13 -13.55 -8.53 -5.97
C TYR A 13 -14.62 -8.13 -7.01
N ASN A 14 -14.56 -8.73 -8.20
CA ASN A 14 -15.52 -8.50 -9.29
C ASN A 14 -16.97 -8.95 -8.99
N LYS A 15 -17.19 -9.76 -7.96
CA LYS A 15 -18.51 -10.25 -7.52
C LYS A 15 -19.07 -9.48 -6.31
N ARG A 16 -18.34 -8.51 -5.74
CA ARG A 16 -18.69 -7.76 -4.52
C ARG A 16 -19.66 -6.58 -4.74
N ILE A 17 -20.18 -6.39 -5.96
CA ILE A 17 -20.52 -5.04 -6.43
C ILE A 17 -21.93 -4.54 -6.04
N LYS A 18 -22.90 -5.40 -5.64
CA LYS A 18 -24.24 -4.96 -5.14
C LYS A 18 -25.07 -6.10 -4.53
N GLY A 19 -26.12 -5.74 -3.77
CA GLY A 19 -27.16 -6.67 -3.31
C GLY A 19 -26.73 -7.64 -2.21
N LEU A 20 -27.28 -8.86 -2.22
CA LEU A 20 -27.02 -9.90 -1.22
C LEU A 20 -25.52 -10.24 -1.10
N ASN A 21 -24.77 -10.16 -2.20
CA ASN A 21 -23.33 -10.39 -2.24
C ASN A 21 -22.53 -9.37 -1.42
N TRP A 22 -22.96 -8.11 -1.41
CA TRP A 22 -22.33 -7.07 -0.60
C TRP A 22 -22.61 -7.28 0.89
N ILE A 23 -23.85 -7.67 1.24
CA ILE A 23 -24.25 -7.99 2.61
C ILE A 23 -23.46 -9.20 3.12
N LEU A 24 -23.39 -10.28 2.33
CA LEU A 24 -22.62 -11.49 2.67
C LEU A 24 -21.14 -11.14 2.88
N ASN A 25 -20.54 -10.38 1.97
CA ASN A 25 -19.15 -9.97 2.11
C ASN A 25 -18.92 -9.12 3.38
N ARG A 26 -19.88 -8.26 3.75
CA ARG A 26 -19.84 -7.48 5.00
C ARG A 26 -19.89 -8.36 6.24
N PHE A 27 -20.73 -9.40 6.26
CA PHE A 27 -20.73 -10.38 7.35
C PHE A 27 -19.39 -11.11 7.47
N VAL A 28 -18.79 -11.49 6.35
CA VAL A 28 -17.47 -12.12 6.31
C VAL A 28 -16.40 -11.17 6.87
N MET A 29 -16.39 -9.90 6.45
CA MET A 29 -15.45 -8.88 6.96
C MET A 29 -15.60 -8.65 8.46
N VAL A 30 -16.83 -8.47 8.96
CA VAL A 30 -17.10 -8.33 10.41
C VAL A 30 -16.61 -9.56 11.19
N SER A 31 -16.84 -10.75 10.64
CA SER A 31 -16.43 -12.00 11.29
C SER A 31 -14.91 -12.13 11.34
N GLU A 32 -14.20 -11.72 10.28
CA GLU A 32 -12.73 -11.65 10.29
C GLU A 32 -12.20 -10.67 11.32
N ASN A 33 -12.79 -9.46 11.43
CA ASN A 33 -12.41 -8.49 12.48
C ASN A 33 -12.58 -9.12 13.87
N LEU A 34 -13.71 -9.76 14.13
CA LEU A 34 -13.98 -10.41 15.42
C LEU A 34 -13.01 -11.55 15.73
N LEU A 35 -12.65 -12.36 14.72
CA LEU A 35 -11.65 -13.41 14.87
C LEU A 35 -10.27 -12.83 15.13
N LEU A 36 -9.86 -11.80 14.39
CA LEU A 36 -8.59 -11.11 14.60
C LEU A 36 -8.52 -10.54 16.01
N ARG A 37 -9.62 -10.01 16.55
CA ARG A 37 -9.68 -9.51 17.93
C ARG A 37 -9.30 -10.59 18.95
N LYS A 38 -9.76 -11.82 18.73
CA LYS A 38 -9.53 -12.96 19.63
C LYS A 38 -8.18 -13.65 19.42
N GLN A 39 -7.52 -13.44 18.29
CA GLN A 39 -6.23 -14.06 18.02
C GLN A 39 -5.12 -13.46 18.91
N PRO A 40 -4.23 -14.30 19.47
CA PRO A 40 -3.02 -13.81 20.14
C PRO A 40 -2.10 -13.16 19.11
N ILE A 41 -1.24 -12.26 19.58
CA ILE A 41 -0.24 -11.61 18.75
C ILE A 41 0.99 -12.51 18.65
N LYS A 42 1.38 -12.89 17.42
CA LYS A 42 2.57 -13.71 17.15
C LYS A 42 3.86 -12.93 17.42
N ASN A 43 3.80 -11.61 17.33
CA ASN A 43 4.92 -10.68 17.45
C ASN A 43 6.06 -11.08 16.50
N CYS A 44 5.89 -10.82 15.21
CA CYS A 44 6.88 -11.15 14.19
C CYS A 44 7.98 -10.08 14.00
N ILE A 45 8.04 -9.05 14.86
CA ILE A 45 8.97 -7.91 14.73
C ILE A 45 10.31 -8.22 15.42
N GLY A 46 11.42 -7.76 14.84
CA GLY A 46 12.78 -7.91 15.37
C GLY A 46 13.34 -9.34 15.29
N LYS A 47 12.72 -10.21 14.48
CA LYS A 47 13.05 -11.65 14.38
C LYS A 47 13.56 -12.08 13.01
N SER A 48 13.79 -11.13 12.10
CA SER A 48 14.35 -11.39 10.77
C SER A 48 15.82 -11.82 10.89
N LYS A 49 16.25 -12.70 9.99
CA LYS A 49 17.64 -13.23 9.92
C LYS A 49 18.34 -12.87 8.60
N GLY A 50 17.74 -11.97 7.81
CA GLY A 50 18.29 -11.56 6.51
C GLY A 50 19.44 -10.56 6.64
N GLU A 51 20.27 -10.47 5.60
CA GLU A 51 21.35 -9.47 5.54
C GLU A 51 20.83 -8.04 5.42
N LYS A 52 19.74 -7.84 4.65
CA LYS A 52 19.08 -6.55 4.52
C LYS A 52 17.97 -6.41 5.55
N LYS A 53 17.96 -5.25 6.21
CA LYS A 53 16.91 -4.83 7.14
C LYS A 53 15.59 -4.66 6.39
N ILE A 54 14.51 -5.24 6.92
CA ILE A 54 13.15 -5.14 6.39
C ILE A 54 12.31 -4.29 7.34
N ILE A 55 11.79 -3.18 6.83
CA ILE A 55 10.99 -2.21 7.59
C ILE A 55 9.57 -2.24 7.04
N LEU A 56 8.63 -2.63 7.88
CA LEU A 56 7.22 -2.38 7.62
C LEU A 56 6.89 -0.96 8.07
N SER A 57 6.20 -0.19 7.23
CA SER A 57 6.00 1.24 7.46
C SER A 57 4.61 1.68 7.05
N MET A 58 3.95 2.43 7.93
CA MET A 58 2.59 2.94 7.73
C MET A 58 2.41 4.33 8.32
N THR A 59 1.29 4.97 8.02
CA THR A 59 0.88 6.22 8.63
C THR A 59 -0.62 6.21 8.87
N THR A 60 -1.08 6.95 9.88
CA THR A 60 -2.51 7.16 10.17
C THR A 60 -2.74 8.63 10.55
N TYR A 61 -4.01 8.99 10.65
CA TYR A 61 -4.46 10.30 11.12
C TYR A 61 -5.64 10.12 12.10
N PRO A 62 -6.00 11.15 12.89
CA PRO A 62 -6.98 11.01 13.97
C PRO A 62 -8.33 10.42 13.55
N GLY A 63 -8.79 10.69 12.32
CA GLY A 63 -10.04 10.16 11.79
C GLY A 63 -10.09 8.64 11.59
N ARG A 64 -8.95 7.94 11.69
CA ARG A 64 -8.85 6.48 11.59
C ARG A 64 -8.35 5.81 12.89
N ASN A 65 -8.19 6.57 13.97
CA ASN A 65 -7.76 6.03 15.28
C ASN A 65 -8.63 4.86 15.77
N ASN A 66 -9.92 4.84 15.42
CA ASN A 66 -10.86 3.78 15.82
C ASN A 66 -10.74 2.48 14.99
N ILE A 67 -9.99 2.49 13.89
CA ILE A 67 -9.85 1.33 13.00
C ILE A 67 -8.40 0.86 12.79
N VAL A 68 -7.43 1.75 12.93
CA VAL A 68 -6.02 1.43 12.65
C VAL A 68 -5.47 0.29 13.51
N GLY A 69 -6.01 0.09 14.72
CA GLY A 69 -5.64 -1.02 15.60
C GLY A 69 -5.83 -2.40 14.96
N TRP A 70 -6.87 -2.57 14.14
CA TRP A 70 -7.11 -3.81 13.38
C TRP A 70 -6.01 -4.08 12.35
N THR A 71 -5.63 -3.02 11.63
CA THR A 71 -4.56 -3.07 10.62
C THR A 71 -3.23 -3.42 11.27
N ILE A 72 -2.84 -2.69 12.33
CA ILE A 72 -1.63 -2.96 13.12
C ILE A 72 -1.62 -4.41 13.61
N LYS A 73 -2.72 -4.88 14.21
CA LYS A 73 -2.79 -6.26 14.71
C LYS A 73 -2.61 -7.31 13.62
N SER A 74 -3.18 -7.09 12.42
CA SER A 74 -3.01 -7.99 11.28
C SER A 74 -1.55 -8.08 10.81
N LEU A 75 -0.84 -6.96 10.89
CA LEU A 75 0.56 -6.82 10.51
C LEU A 75 1.53 -7.40 11.56
N LEU A 76 1.19 -7.32 12.84
CA LEU A 76 1.93 -8.02 13.91
C LEU A 76 1.81 -9.55 13.86
N ASN A 77 0.91 -10.07 13.01
CA ASN A 77 0.57 -11.48 12.84
C ASN A 77 1.00 -12.10 11.50
N GLN A 78 1.87 -11.42 10.75
CA GLN A 78 2.43 -11.94 9.49
C GLN A 78 3.18 -13.27 9.69
N SER A 79 3.21 -14.10 8.65
CA SER A 79 3.82 -15.45 8.64
C SER A 79 5.35 -15.40 8.67
N VAL A 80 5.92 -14.29 8.20
CA VAL A 80 7.36 -14.05 8.16
C VAL A 80 7.73 -12.84 9.01
N PRO A 81 8.89 -12.87 9.68
CA PRO A 81 9.32 -11.75 10.50
C PRO A 81 9.88 -10.60 9.68
N VAL A 82 9.79 -9.39 10.24
CA VAL A 82 10.44 -8.17 9.74
C VAL A 82 11.32 -7.59 10.86
N ASP A 83 12.23 -6.69 10.52
CA ASP A 83 13.16 -6.10 11.49
C ASP A 83 12.50 -4.99 12.31
N ARG A 84 11.71 -4.13 11.65
CA ARG A 84 11.01 -3.01 12.28
C ARG A 84 9.59 -2.87 11.77
N PHE A 85 8.71 -2.34 12.61
CA PHE A 85 7.38 -1.89 12.21
C PHE A 85 7.15 -0.47 12.72
N ILE A 86 7.08 0.49 11.80
CA ILE A 86 7.04 1.92 12.11
C ILE A 86 5.67 2.51 11.73
N LEU A 87 5.02 3.18 12.68
CA LEU A 87 3.85 4.01 12.50
C LEU A 87 4.25 5.50 12.56
N TRP A 88 4.09 6.20 11.45
CA TRP A 88 4.36 7.63 11.35
C TRP A 88 3.12 8.46 11.65
N LEU A 89 3.20 9.35 12.62
CA LEU A 89 2.17 10.30 13.02
C LEU A 89 2.65 11.73 12.74
N ALA A 90 1.74 12.60 12.32
CA ALA A 90 2.08 14.02 12.23
C ALA A 90 2.02 14.66 13.62
N GLU A 91 3.05 15.41 14.00
CA GLU A 91 3.11 16.12 15.28
C GLU A 91 1.90 17.03 15.48
N GLU A 92 1.50 17.77 14.44
CA GLU A 92 0.37 18.72 14.54
C GLU A 92 -0.99 18.02 14.69
N GLN A 93 -1.08 16.74 14.32
CA GLN A 93 -2.30 15.93 14.41
C GLN A 93 -2.43 15.20 15.75
N TYR A 94 -1.34 15.08 16.51
CA TYR A 94 -1.26 14.37 17.78
C TYR A 94 -0.51 15.22 18.82
N PRO A 95 -1.08 16.37 19.23
CA PRO A 95 -0.48 17.23 20.24
C PRO A 95 -0.28 16.45 21.56
N GLU A 96 0.80 16.77 22.27
CA GLU A 96 1.16 16.11 23.54
C GLU A 96 1.35 14.58 23.42
N GLU A 97 1.56 14.07 22.20
CA GLU A 97 1.67 12.64 21.91
C GLU A 97 0.43 11.84 22.37
N ASP A 98 -0.77 12.42 22.25
CA ASP A 98 -2.05 11.76 22.59
C ASP A 98 -2.39 10.63 21.61
N ILE A 99 -1.66 9.53 21.74
CA ILE A 99 -1.82 8.32 20.95
C ILE A 99 -2.91 7.46 21.58
N PRO A 100 -3.87 6.91 20.81
CA PRO A 100 -4.87 5.99 21.32
C PRO A 100 -4.27 4.82 22.13
N GLN A 101 -4.88 4.50 23.27
CA GLN A 101 -4.41 3.43 24.17
C GLN A 101 -4.20 2.08 23.45
N GLU A 102 -5.03 1.76 22.46
CA GLU A 102 -4.87 0.54 21.67
C GLU A 102 -3.53 0.52 20.90
N ILE A 103 -3.12 1.66 20.32
CA ILE A 103 -1.83 1.78 19.63
C ILE A 103 -0.68 1.68 20.64
N GLN A 104 -0.79 2.33 21.80
CA GLN A 104 0.21 2.23 22.87
C GLN A 104 0.42 0.77 23.31
N GLN A 105 -0.67 -0.01 23.41
CA GLN A 105 -0.59 -1.43 23.74
C GLN A 105 0.19 -2.22 22.69
N TYR A 106 0.15 -1.85 21.40
CA TYR A 106 0.91 -2.56 20.37
C TYR A 106 2.42 -2.30 20.42
N MET A 107 2.88 -1.24 21.10
CA MET A 107 4.31 -0.94 21.24
C MET A 107 5.07 -2.03 21.99
N GLN A 108 4.44 -2.69 22.97
CA GLN A 108 5.04 -3.82 23.68
C GLN A 108 5.31 -5.04 22.77
N TYR A 109 4.69 -5.08 21.58
CA TYR A 109 4.88 -6.10 20.55
C TYR A 109 5.80 -5.63 19.41
N GLY A 110 6.57 -4.56 19.62
CA GLY A 110 7.56 -4.06 18.67
C GLY A 110 7.04 -3.03 17.66
N LEU A 111 5.82 -2.51 17.82
CA LEU A 111 5.39 -1.34 17.07
C LEU A 111 6.19 -0.11 17.53
N GLU A 112 6.84 0.55 16.60
CA GLU A 112 7.53 1.82 16.82
C GLU A 112 6.61 2.96 16.37
N VAL A 113 6.35 3.92 17.27
CA VAL A 113 5.62 5.14 16.93
C VAL A 113 6.64 6.27 16.76
N ARG A 114 6.55 6.98 15.63
CA ARG A 114 7.45 8.08 15.27
C ARG A 114 6.63 9.29 14.85
N PHE A 115 7.08 10.46 15.27
CA PHE A 115 6.46 11.74 14.96
C PHE A 115 7.26 12.48 13.88
N CYS A 116 6.56 13.25 13.05
CA CYS A 116 7.14 13.97 11.92
C CYS A 116 6.22 15.10 11.41
N ASN A 117 6.68 15.87 10.41
CA ASN A 117 5.85 16.88 9.74
C ASN A 117 4.71 16.23 8.94
N ASP A 118 3.57 16.92 8.81
CA ASP A 118 2.42 16.41 8.06
C ASP A 118 2.60 16.42 6.53
N LEU A 119 3.25 15.37 6.02
CA LEU A 119 3.30 15.05 4.59
C LEU A 119 2.13 14.16 4.14
N ARG A 120 1.01 14.14 4.90
CA ARG A 120 -0.18 13.32 4.59
C ARG A 120 0.17 11.84 4.42
N SER A 121 -0.32 11.16 3.39
CA SER A 121 -0.03 9.74 3.15
C SER A 121 1.45 9.47 2.83
N HIS A 122 2.23 10.49 2.44
CA HIS A 122 3.63 10.32 2.08
C HIS A 122 4.53 9.96 3.29
N LYS A 123 4.08 10.24 4.51
CA LYS A 123 4.80 9.92 5.76
C LYS A 123 5.25 8.45 5.82
N LYS A 124 4.42 7.52 5.32
CA LYS A 124 4.67 6.07 5.41
C LYS A 124 5.90 5.59 4.64
N TYR A 125 6.39 6.33 3.65
CA TYR A 125 7.62 5.96 2.94
C TYR A 125 8.74 6.96 3.18
N TYR A 126 8.40 8.26 3.29
CA TYR A 126 9.35 9.36 3.22
C TYR A 126 10.44 9.22 4.27
N TYR A 127 10.07 9.24 5.56
CA TYR A 127 11.04 9.17 6.64
C TYR A 127 11.65 7.78 6.82
N SER A 128 10.88 6.71 6.60
CA SER A 128 11.40 5.34 6.65
C SER A 128 12.53 5.10 5.65
N MET A 129 12.39 5.57 4.41
CA MET A 129 13.41 5.43 3.38
C MET A 129 14.56 6.42 3.58
N LEU A 130 14.28 7.66 4.00
CA LEU A 130 15.30 8.67 4.25
C LEU A 130 16.24 8.28 5.39
N GLU A 131 15.67 7.78 6.50
CA GLU A 131 16.44 7.36 7.69
C GLU A 131 17.08 5.97 7.55
N ASN A 132 16.69 5.17 6.55
CA ASN A 132 17.17 3.80 6.37
C ASN A 132 17.45 3.52 4.87
N PRO A 133 18.43 4.20 4.24
CA PRO A 133 18.65 4.16 2.79
C PRO A 133 18.99 2.77 2.23
N ASP A 134 19.55 1.88 3.07
CA ASP A 134 19.94 0.52 2.69
C ASP A 134 18.87 -0.54 3.00
N ALA A 135 17.77 -0.15 3.64
CA ALA A 135 16.70 -1.06 4.04
C ALA A 135 15.73 -1.36 2.90
N ILE A 136 15.11 -2.53 2.97
CA ILE A 136 13.88 -2.83 2.23
C ILE A 136 12.72 -2.21 3.00
N VAL A 137 11.95 -1.33 2.36
CA VAL A 137 10.78 -0.71 2.98
C VAL A 137 9.51 -1.28 2.37
N ILE A 138 8.62 -1.79 3.22
CA ILE A 138 7.28 -2.25 2.85
C ILE A 138 6.27 -1.23 3.35
N THR A 139 5.60 -0.53 2.45
CA THR A 139 4.54 0.42 2.79
C THR A 139 3.19 -0.27 2.82
N VAL A 140 2.37 0.05 3.81
CA VAL A 140 0.99 -0.44 3.98
C VAL A 140 0.05 0.69 4.39
N ASP A 141 -1.22 0.54 4.08
CA ASP A 141 -2.28 1.48 4.47
C ASP A 141 -2.84 1.13 5.85
N ASP A 142 -3.58 2.06 6.46
CA ASP A 142 -4.08 1.99 7.84
C ASP A 142 -5.52 1.46 7.97
N ASP A 143 -6.17 1.16 6.86
CA ASP A 143 -7.58 0.74 6.79
C ASP A 143 -7.78 -0.63 6.13
N VAL A 144 -6.78 -1.52 6.23
CA VAL A 144 -6.81 -2.89 5.67
C VAL A 144 -6.44 -3.94 6.72
N ILE A 145 -7.21 -5.02 6.79
CA ILE A 145 -6.78 -6.26 7.45
C ILE A 145 -6.00 -7.09 6.44
N TYR A 146 -4.69 -7.16 6.67
CA TYR A 146 -3.76 -7.86 5.80
C TYR A 146 -3.81 -9.38 6.04
N PRO A 147 -3.90 -10.20 4.97
CA PRO A 147 -3.62 -11.63 5.05
C PRO A 147 -2.26 -11.90 5.70
N GLU A 148 -2.14 -13.00 6.46
CA GLU A 148 -0.91 -13.32 7.17
C GLU A 148 0.30 -13.57 6.25
N ASP A 149 0.06 -13.88 4.97
CA ASP A 149 1.11 -14.14 3.96
C ASP A 149 1.43 -12.90 3.09
N THR A 150 0.90 -11.72 3.44
CA THR A 150 1.10 -10.47 2.66
C THR A 150 2.59 -10.16 2.48
N VAL A 151 3.35 -10.12 3.58
CA VAL A 151 4.79 -9.82 3.53
C VAL A 151 5.57 -10.97 2.88
N GLU A 152 5.16 -12.21 3.12
CA GLU A 152 5.80 -13.39 2.53
C GLU A 152 5.72 -13.37 0.99
N LYS A 153 4.55 -13.06 0.44
CA LYS A 153 4.33 -12.93 -1.02
C LYS A 153 5.25 -11.87 -1.63
N LEU A 154 5.37 -10.71 -0.99
CA LEU A 154 6.26 -9.63 -1.43
C LEU A 154 7.73 -10.06 -1.41
N LEU A 155 8.20 -10.62 -0.29
CA LEU A 155 9.59 -11.06 -0.15
C LEU A 155 9.95 -12.20 -1.10
N ARG A 156 9.04 -13.14 -1.33
CA ARG A 156 9.24 -14.24 -2.28
C ARG A 156 9.41 -13.75 -3.71
N MET A 157 8.62 -12.76 -4.12
CA MET A 157 8.75 -12.16 -5.46
C MET A 157 9.99 -11.26 -5.55
N HIS A 158 10.33 -10.53 -4.48
CA HIS A 158 11.56 -9.74 -4.40
C HIS A 158 12.82 -10.61 -4.57
N LYS A 159 12.85 -11.84 -4.03
CA LYS A 159 13.96 -12.78 -4.28
C LYS A 159 14.16 -13.11 -5.76
N LYS A 160 13.08 -13.09 -6.57
CA LYS A 160 13.15 -13.31 -8.03
C LYS A 160 13.55 -12.04 -8.79
N TYR A 161 13.12 -10.88 -8.29
CA TYR A 161 13.35 -9.57 -8.90
C TYR A 161 13.89 -8.57 -7.85
N PRO A 162 15.18 -8.67 -7.48
CA PRO A 162 15.74 -7.92 -6.35
C PRO A 162 15.81 -6.39 -6.57
N ASN A 163 15.81 -5.93 -7.82
CA ASN A 163 15.92 -4.51 -8.18
C ASN A 163 14.60 -3.98 -8.78
N THR A 164 13.47 -4.39 -8.23
CA THR A 164 12.13 -4.11 -8.77
C THR A 164 11.17 -3.78 -7.64
N VAL A 165 10.26 -2.84 -7.86
CA VAL A 165 9.17 -2.55 -6.91
C VAL A 165 8.17 -3.71 -6.96
N ILE A 166 7.87 -4.32 -5.81
CA ILE A 166 6.98 -5.48 -5.73
C ILE A 166 5.69 -5.09 -5.03
N CYS A 167 4.54 -5.47 -5.56
CA CYS A 167 3.24 -5.14 -4.95
C CYS A 167 2.27 -6.32 -4.99
N ASN A 168 1.37 -6.43 -4.01
CA ASN A 168 0.30 -7.44 -4.05
C ASN A 168 -0.92 -7.00 -4.86
N GLN A 169 -1.08 -5.69 -5.09
CA GLN A 169 -2.18 -5.11 -5.84
C GLN A 169 -1.65 -4.05 -6.79
N ALA A 170 -2.20 -4.04 -8.01
CA ALA A 170 -1.76 -3.12 -9.04
C ALA A 170 -2.88 -2.71 -10.00
N ARG A 171 -2.62 -1.63 -10.73
CA ARG A 171 -3.34 -1.25 -11.95
C ARG A 171 -2.41 -1.26 -13.15
N TRP A 172 -2.97 -1.48 -14.33
CA TRP A 172 -2.26 -1.32 -15.59
C TRP A 172 -2.45 0.11 -16.12
N ILE A 173 -1.36 0.86 -16.25
CA ILE A 173 -1.33 2.20 -16.83
C ILE A 173 -1.68 2.08 -18.33
N ALA A 174 -2.82 2.65 -18.72
CA ALA A 174 -3.26 2.69 -20.10
C ALA A 174 -2.69 3.92 -20.82
N VAL A 175 -2.30 3.75 -22.09
CA VAL A 175 -1.76 4.79 -22.96
C VAL A 175 -2.72 4.93 -24.13
N GLU A 176 -3.09 6.17 -24.47
CA GLU A 176 -3.99 6.51 -25.57
C GLU A 176 -3.31 7.56 -26.46
N GLY A 177 -2.73 7.10 -27.58
CA GLY A 177 -2.01 7.97 -28.51
C GLY A 177 -0.75 8.55 -27.87
N ASP A 178 -0.74 9.87 -27.71
CA ASP A 178 0.34 10.72 -27.21
C ASP A 178 0.20 11.10 -25.72
N ARG A 179 -0.74 10.47 -25.01
CA ARG A 179 -0.97 10.72 -23.58
C ARG A 179 -1.31 9.45 -22.81
N LEU A 180 -1.23 9.54 -21.48
CA LEU A 180 -1.82 8.52 -20.61
C LEU A 180 -3.34 8.61 -20.69
N ALA A 181 -4.00 7.46 -20.73
CA ALA A 181 -5.45 7.41 -20.65
C ALA A 181 -5.93 7.91 -19.27
N PRO A 182 -7.18 8.39 -19.15
CA PRO A 182 -7.75 8.73 -17.84
C PRO A 182 -7.63 7.57 -16.84
N TYR A 183 -7.36 7.90 -15.57
CA TYR A 183 -7.09 6.93 -14.50
C TYR A 183 -8.19 5.87 -14.36
N VAL A 184 -9.46 6.26 -14.59
CA VAL A 184 -10.61 5.33 -14.56
C VAL A 184 -10.50 4.18 -15.58
N LYS A 185 -9.76 4.38 -16.68
CA LYS A 185 -9.49 3.35 -17.69
C LYS A 185 -8.34 2.42 -17.30
N TRP A 186 -7.61 2.71 -16.21
CA TRP A 186 -6.50 1.89 -15.75
C TRP A 186 -7.05 0.66 -15.05
N ARG A 187 -6.98 -0.47 -15.75
CA ARG A 187 -7.56 -1.75 -15.32
C ARG A 187 -6.93 -2.20 -14.01
N THR A 188 -7.76 -2.51 -13.02
CA THR A 188 -7.32 -3.25 -11.84
C THR A 188 -6.78 -4.59 -12.30
N MET A 189 -5.55 -4.90 -11.94
CA MET A 189 -4.96 -6.19 -12.25
C MET A 189 -5.41 -7.17 -11.18
N LEU A 190 -6.45 -7.94 -11.50
CA LEU A 190 -6.69 -9.26 -10.93
C LEU A 190 -5.86 -10.27 -11.73
N PRO A 191 -5.47 -11.43 -11.20
CA PRO A 191 -4.41 -12.26 -11.78
C PRO A 191 -4.73 -12.82 -13.16
N GLU A 192 -4.35 -12.05 -14.17
CA GLU A 192 -3.95 -12.55 -15.47
C GLU A 192 -2.48 -12.13 -15.65
N LYS A 193 -1.69 -13.04 -16.21
CA LYS A 193 -0.23 -13.08 -16.04
C LYS A 193 0.43 -11.84 -16.65
N VAL A 194 0.98 -10.98 -15.80
CA VAL A 194 2.12 -10.19 -16.22
C VAL A 194 3.34 -11.10 -16.11
N GLU A 195 3.95 -11.40 -17.25
CA GLU A 195 5.04 -12.38 -17.33
C GLU A 195 6.36 -11.82 -16.80
N GLN A 196 6.52 -10.49 -16.81
CA GLN A 196 7.77 -9.80 -16.50
C GLN A 196 7.51 -8.44 -15.84
N PRO A 197 8.48 -7.88 -15.10
CA PRO A 197 8.39 -6.51 -14.59
C PRO A 197 8.09 -5.51 -15.70
N SER A 198 7.30 -4.46 -15.38
CA SER A 198 6.89 -3.45 -16.35
C SER A 198 6.84 -2.04 -15.75
N TYR A 199 7.11 -1.02 -16.57
CA TYR A 199 6.86 0.38 -16.25
C TYR A 199 5.37 0.71 -16.21
N ARG A 200 4.52 -0.10 -16.85
CA ARG A 200 3.06 0.11 -16.88
C ARG A 200 2.31 -0.50 -15.70
N ILE A 201 2.99 -1.18 -14.80
CA ILE A 201 2.40 -1.63 -13.53
C ILE A 201 2.44 -0.47 -12.54
N LEU A 202 1.27 0.01 -12.11
CA LEU A 202 1.10 0.91 -10.97
C LEU A 202 0.84 0.07 -9.71
N PRO A 203 1.78 -0.02 -8.75
CA PRO A 203 1.51 -0.51 -7.41
C PRO A 203 0.39 0.28 -6.71
N ILE A 204 -0.46 -0.39 -5.94
CA ILE A 204 -1.52 0.23 -5.14
C ILE A 204 -1.27 -0.06 -3.66
N GLY A 205 -1.24 1.00 -2.84
CA GLY A 205 -0.86 0.97 -1.42
C GLY A 205 -1.68 0.00 -0.58
N GLU A 206 -2.97 -0.14 -0.88
CA GLU A 206 -3.92 -1.06 -0.20
C GLU A 206 -3.31 -2.48 -0.11
N GLY A 207 -2.65 -2.93 -1.19
CA GLY A 207 -1.99 -4.23 -1.34
C GLY A 207 -0.81 -4.50 -0.41
N GLY A 208 -0.15 -3.45 0.07
CA GLY A 208 1.23 -3.51 0.51
C GLY A 208 2.20 -3.51 -0.68
N ILE A 209 3.24 -2.68 -0.57
CA ILE A 209 4.24 -2.48 -1.63
C ILE A 209 5.64 -2.55 -1.01
N LEU A 210 6.52 -3.37 -1.59
CA LEU A 210 7.91 -3.52 -1.20
C LEU A 210 8.81 -2.74 -2.16
N TYR A 211 9.63 -1.87 -1.57
CA TYR A 211 10.64 -1.06 -2.24
C TYR A 211 12.03 -1.51 -1.78
N PRO A 212 12.83 -2.12 -2.68
CA PRO A 212 14.25 -2.34 -2.43
C PRO A 212 15.00 -0.99 -2.35
N PRO A 213 16.18 -0.95 -1.70
CA PRO A 213 16.98 0.27 -1.65
C PRO A 213 17.41 0.71 -3.05
N GLY A 214 17.41 2.03 -3.31
CA GLY A 214 17.87 2.62 -4.57
C GLY A 214 16.93 2.49 -5.77
N VAL A 215 15.70 2.02 -5.60
CA VAL A 215 14.74 1.82 -6.72
C VAL A 215 13.93 3.06 -7.10
N LEU A 216 14.04 4.15 -6.34
CA LEU A 216 13.29 5.39 -6.55
C LEU A 216 14.24 6.55 -6.79
N TYR A 217 13.84 7.47 -7.66
CA TYR A 217 14.66 8.63 -8.01
C TYR A 217 14.76 9.61 -6.84
N LYS A 218 15.92 10.24 -6.65
CA LYS A 218 16.25 11.06 -5.47
C LYS A 218 15.29 12.21 -5.16
N GLU A 219 14.62 12.78 -6.17
CA GLU A 219 13.60 13.83 -5.99
C GLU A 219 12.37 13.33 -5.23
N LEU A 220 12.24 12.03 -4.99
CA LEU A 220 11.29 11.42 -4.05
C LEU A 220 11.17 12.19 -2.73
N PHE A 221 12.30 12.72 -2.23
CA PHE A 221 12.41 13.44 -0.96
C PHE A 221 12.31 14.98 -1.11
N SER A 222 11.83 15.48 -2.24
CA SER A 222 11.50 16.91 -2.36
C SER A 222 10.08 17.17 -1.85
N GLU A 223 9.96 17.73 -0.64
CA GLU A 223 8.67 18.09 -0.05
C GLU A 223 7.91 19.09 -0.93
N GLU A 224 8.61 20.06 -1.53
CA GLU A 224 8.01 21.02 -2.45
C GLU A 224 7.40 20.33 -3.68
N LEU A 225 8.13 19.42 -4.32
CA LEU A 225 7.65 18.72 -5.51
C LEU A 225 6.52 17.75 -5.16
N LEU A 226 6.64 16.96 -4.10
CA LEU A 226 5.59 16.00 -3.73
C LEU A 226 4.30 16.73 -3.34
N MET A 227 4.38 17.84 -2.59
CA MET A 227 3.20 18.59 -2.15
C MET A 227 2.57 19.41 -3.28
N SER A 228 3.35 19.85 -4.26
CA SER A 228 2.82 20.61 -5.42
C SER A 228 2.22 19.70 -6.50
N LEU A 229 2.85 18.55 -6.77
CA LEU A 229 2.51 17.64 -7.85
C LEU A 229 1.51 16.56 -7.43
N ALA A 230 1.65 16.00 -6.21
CA ALA A 230 0.98 14.76 -5.83
C ALA A 230 0.53 14.67 -4.35
N PRO A 231 0.00 15.73 -3.72
CA PRO A 231 -0.14 15.84 -2.25
C PRO A 231 -1.03 14.80 -1.56
N SER A 232 -1.87 14.08 -2.31
CA SER A 232 -2.80 13.07 -1.77
C SER A 232 -2.80 11.77 -2.57
N VAL A 233 -1.79 11.57 -3.40
CA VAL A 233 -1.69 10.45 -4.36
C VAL A 233 -0.26 9.89 -4.38
N ASP A 234 0.18 9.46 -3.20
CA ASP A 234 1.51 8.90 -2.95
C ASP A 234 1.84 7.72 -3.87
N ASP A 235 0.88 6.85 -4.18
CA ASP A 235 1.08 5.74 -5.13
C ASP A 235 1.55 6.23 -6.52
N LEU A 236 0.96 7.34 -7.02
CA LEU A 236 1.36 7.93 -8.30
C LEU A 236 2.74 8.57 -8.20
N TRP A 237 3.00 9.31 -7.13
CA TRP A 237 4.32 9.92 -6.89
C TRP A 237 5.44 8.87 -6.87
N LEU A 238 5.28 7.83 -6.03
CA LEU A 238 6.21 6.71 -5.93
C LEU A 238 6.39 6.02 -7.28
N LYS A 239 5.29 5.80 -8.01
CA LYS A 239 5.35 5.17 -9.33
C LYS A 239 6.18 5.97 -10.32
N PHE A 240 5.96 7.27 -10.43
CA PHE A 240 6.67 8.09 -11.41
C PHE A 240 8.13 8.33 -11.00
N MET A 241 8.45 8.40 -9.70
CA MET A 241 9.83 8.38 -9.22
C MET A 241 10.54 7.05 -9.52
N ALA A 242 9.83 5.91 -9.48
CA ALA A 242 10.38 4.62 -9.93
C ALA A 242 10.65 4.61 -11.44
N VAL A 243 9.72 5.12 -12.26
CA VAL A 243 9.90 5.20 -13.72
C VAL A 243 11.09 6.11 -14.06
N LYS A 244 11.21 7.26 -13.39
CA LYS A 244 12.33 8.20 -13.57
C LYS A 244 13.68 7.59 -13.21
N GLN A 245 13.72 6.71 -12.20
CA GLN A 245 14.90 5.93 -11.83
C GLN A 245 15.24 4.82 -12.86
N GLY A 246 14.33 4.53 -13.79
CA GLY A 246 14.44 3.38 -14.69
C GLY A 246 14.00 2.06 -14.06
N THR A 247 13.33 2.10 -12.91
CA THR A 247 12.86 0.91 -12.18
C THR A 247 11.46 0.49 -12.63
N ARG A 248 11.31 -0.81 -12.90
CA ARG A 248 10.02 -1.45 -13.19
C ARG A 248 9.32 -1.91 -11.91
N ALA A 249 8.04 -2.25 -12.03
CA ALA A 249 7.27 -2.89 -10.96
C ALA A 249 6.81 -4.30 -11.38
N MET A 250 6.56 -5.16 -10.40
CA MET A 250 6.07 -6.53 -10.60
C MET A 250 5.03 -6.89 -9.53
N VAL A 251 3.96 -7.55 -9.95
CA VAL A 251 2.93 -8.05 -9.02
C VAL A 251 3.43 -9.35 -8.39
N SER A 252 3.21 -9.52 -7.10
CA SER A 252 3.47 -10.78 -6.39
C SER A 252 2.43 -11.87 -6.77
N GLU A 253 2.42 -12.97 -6.03
CA GLU A 253 1.36 -13.97 -6.17
C GLU A 253 -0.01 -13.36 -5.80
N PRO A 254 -1.05 -13.65 -6.59
CA PRO A 254 -2.29 -12.89 -6.47
C PRO A 254 -3.13 -13.24 -5.25
N GLU A 255 -3.70 -12.20 -4.63
CA GLU A 255 -4.82 -12.38 -3.70
C GLU A 255 -6.14 -12.50 -4.48
N GLN A 256 -6.50 -13.73 -4.87
CA GLN A 256 -7.69 -13.99 -5.70
C GLN A 256 -8.99 -13.50 -5.07
N ARG A 257 -9.04 -13.42 -3.74
CA ARG A 257 -10.27 -13.06 -3.02
C ARG A 257 -10.37 -11.58 -2.75
N GLY A 258 -9.31 -10.79 -2.94
CA GLY A 258 -9.24 -9.35 -2.65
C GLY A 258 -9.11 -9.03 -1.16
N LEU A 259 -8.43 -7.93 -0.85
CA LEU A 259 -8.16 -7.51 0.53
C LEU A 259 -9.43 -7.22 1.33
N CYS A 260 -9.26 -7.16 2.65
CA CYS A 260 -10.29 -6.79 3.60
C CYS A 260 -10.11 -5.33 3.99
N PRO A 261 -10.91 -4.39 3.48
CA PRO A 261 -11.04 -3.10 4.14
C PRO A 261 -11.48 -3.32 5.59
N VAL A 262 -10.91 -2.56 6.52
CA VAL A 262 -11.40 -2.54 7.89
C VAL A 262 -12.79 -1.95 7.87
N TRP A 263 -13.77 -2.75 8.26
CA TRP A 263 -15.16 -2.31 8.27
C TRP A 263 -15.70 -2.23 9.70
N VAL A 264 -16.12 -1.02 10.10
CA VAL A 264 -16.80 -0.76 11.38
C VAL A 264 -18.16 -0.10 11.11
N VAL A 265 -19.17 -0.50 11.89
CA VAL A 265 -20.53 0.07 11.81
C VAL A 265 -20.47 1.58 12.04
N GLY A 266 -21.04 2.37 11.13
CA GLY A 266 -21.14 3.83 11.26
C GLY A 266 -19.97 4.62 10.68
N GLN A 267 -18.96 3.98 10.08
CA GLN A 267 -17.92 4.70 9.36
C GLN A 267 -18.46 5.42 8.11
N PRO A 268 -18.09 6.70 7.90
CA PRO A 268 -18.31 7.36 6.62
C PRO A 268 -17.59 6.59 5.50
N SER A 269 -18.24 6.47 4.34
CA SER A 269 -17.58 5.95 3.14
C SER A 269 -16.37 6.81 2.80
N SER A 270 -15.17 6.19 2.76
CA SER A 270 -13.86 6.74 2.41
C SER A 270 -13.89 7.98 1.50
N SER A 271 -13.75 9.17 2.09
CA SER A 271 -13.75 10.46 1.40
C SER A 271 -12.56 10.65 0.45
N LEU A 272 -11.40 10.05 0.76
CA LEU A 272 -10.19 10.20 -0.04
C LEU A 272 -10.26 9.41 -1.35
N GLN A 273 -10.73 8.17 -1.33
CA GLN A 273 -10.87 7.38 -2.57
C GLN A 273 -11.92 8.00 -3.50
N SER A 274 -13.03 8.52 -2.95
CA SER A 274 -14.03 9.23 -3.75
C SER A 274 -13.48 10.54 -4.29
N GLN A 275 -12.76 11.34 -3.51
CA GLN A 275 -12.11 12.57 -4.01
C GLN A 275 -11.03 12.28 -5.06
N ASN A 276 -10.19 11.26 -4.87
CA ASN A 276 -9.09 10.97 -5.77
C ASN A 276 -9.53 10.37 -7.10
N VAL A 277 -10.54 9.48 -7.08
CA VAL A 277 -11.04 8.81 -8.28
C VAL A 277 -12.25 9.52 -8.89
N GLN A 278 -13.26 9.84 -8.10
CA GLN A 278 -14.49 10.50 -8.60
C GLN A 278 -14.32 12.02 -8.68
N GLY A 279 -13.51 12.63 -7.81
CA GLY A 279 -13.16 14.05 -7.86
C GLY A 279 -12.00 14.39 -8.81
N GLY A 280 -11.39 13.38 -9.46
CA GLY A 280 -10.39 13.59 -10.52
C GLY A 280 -8.97 13.95 -10.05
N ASN A 281 -8.67 13.93 -8.75
CA ASN A 281 -7.31 14.31 -8.28
C ASN A 281 -6.20 13.43 -8.86
N ASN A 282 -6.48 12.16 -9.16
CA ASN A 282 -5.50 11.27 -9.80
C ASN A 282 -5.10 11.81 -11.18
N ASP A 283 -6.08 12.17 -12.01
CA ASP A 283 -5.83 12.69 -13.36
C ASP A 283 -5.14 14.07 -13.30
N ILE A 284 -5.53 14.93 -12.35
CA ILE A 284 -4.86 16.23 -12.11
C ILE A 284 -3.39 16.02 -11.73
N ALA A 285 -3.09 15.10 -10.82
CA ALA A 285 -1.71 14.81 -10.43
C ALA A 285 -0.92 14.19 -11.58
N ILE A 286 -1.51 13.28 -12.35
CA ILE A 286 -0.89 12.72 -13.56
C ILE A 286 -0.53 13.85 -14.53
N GLU A 287 -1.45 14.79 -14.80
CA GLU A 287 -1.17 15.91 -15.70
C GLU A 287 -0.02 16.78 -15.18
N LYS A 288 -0.04 17.14 -13.90
CA LYS A 288 1.04 17.93 -13.27
C LYS A 288 2.40 17.23 -13.38
N ILE A 289 2.45 15.94 -13.06
CA ILE A 289 3.68 15.14 -13.11
C ILE A 289 4.17 14.99 -14.56
N MET A 290 3.30 14.68 -15.51
CA MET A 290 3.68 14.56 -16.93
C MET A 290 4.15 15.90 -17.51
N ARG A 291 3.56 17.02 -17.08
CA ARG A 291 4.02 18.35 -17.49
C ARG A 291 5.40 18.68 -16.92
N HIS A 292 5.67 18.28 -15.67
CA HIS A 292 6.95 18.52 -15.01
C HIS A 292 8.05 17.56 -15.53
N TYR A 293 7.71 16.31 -15.83
CA TYR A 293 8.61 15.28 -16.35
C TYR A 293 8.09 14.67 -17.66
N PRO A 294 8.13 15.42 -18.78
CA PRO A 294 7.58 14.96 -20.06
C PRO A 294 8.27 13.70 -20.60
N GLU A 295 9.53 13.44 -20.21
CA GLU A 295 10.29 12.26 -20.63
C GLU A 295 9.68 10.94 -20.13
N LEU A 296 8.91 10.96 -19.03
CA LEU A 296 8.30 9.76 -18.47
C LEU A 296 7.27 9.13 -19.41
N PHE A 297 6.60 9.96 -20.22
CA PHE A 297 5.63 9.47 -21.17
C PHE A 297 6.28 8.54 -22.21
N ALA A 298 7.44 8.93 -22.75
CA ALA A 298 8.17 8.12 -23.72
C ALA A 298 8.59 6.76 -23.12
N ILE A 299 8.99 6.72 -21.85
CA ILE A 299 9.34 5.47 -21.15
C ILE A 299 8.12 4.55 -21.05
N LEU A 300 6.96 5.10 -20.68
CA LEU A 300 5.71 4.33 -20.54
C LEU A 300 5.15 3.87 -21.87
N GLN A 301 5.24 4.70 -22.90
CA GLN A 301 4.77 4.40 -24.26
C GLN A 301 5.61 3.30 -24.92
N ASN A 302 6.93 3.33 -24.72
CA ASN A 302 7.86 2.37 -25.31
C ASN A 302 7.97 1.05 -24.53
N ASP A 303 7.26 0.90 -23.40
CA ASP A 303 7.22 -0.37 -22.68
C ASP A 303 6.42 -1.42 -23.47
N THR A 304 7.14 -2.38 -24.05
CA THR A 304 6.58 -3.49 -24.84
C THR A 304 5.99 -4.61 -24.00
N SER A 305 6.08 -4.54 -22.67
CA SER A 305 5.49 -5.53 -21.75
C SER A 305 3.98 -5.60 -21.97
N ARG A 306 3.45 -6.82 -22.03
CA ARG A 306 2.03 -7.06 -22.32
C ARG A 306 1.28 -7.47 -21.06
N PHE A 307 0.10 -6.88 -20.89
CA PHE A 307 -0.93 -7.44 -20.04
C PHE A 307 -1.60 -8.59 -20.79
N VAL A 308 -1.35 -9.83 -20.38
CA VAL A 308 -2.00 -11.02 -20.97
C VAL A 308 -3.42 -11.08 -20.41
N LYS A 309 -4.42 -11.20 -21.30
CA LYS A 309 -5.83 -11.45 -20.95
C LYS A 309 -6.08 -12.93 -20.71
#